data_AF-A0A1A1YA15-F1
#
_entry.id   AF-A0A1A1YA15-F1
#
_cell.length_a   1.000
_cell.length_b   1.000
_cell.length_c   1.000
_cell.angle_alpha   90.00
_cell.angle_beta   90.00
_cell.angle_gamma   90.00
#
_symmetry.space_group_name_H-M   'P 1'
#
loop_
_entity.id
_entity.type
_entity.pdbx_description
1 polymer ?
#
loop_
_entity_poly.entity_id
_entity_poly.type
_entity_poly.pdbx_seq_one_letter_code
_entity_poly.pdbx_strand_id
1 'polypeptide(L)' 'MGGTGDGSGADSDMVEADDAIERLAASPADERLTLLDIWVLRGRALLARARGDEAGYLDYHDRYCAMAEAMP' A
#
# COMPACT_ATOMS: atom_id res chain seq x y z
N MET A 1 33.71 -2.19 15.21
CA MET A 1 33.61 -0.94 15.98
C MET A 1 32.50 -0.12 15.32
N GLY A 2 31.38 0.11 16.02
CA GLY A 2 30.22 0.94 15.62
C GLY A 2 29.32 0.30 14.55
N GLY A 3 28.10 -0.19 14.81
CA GLY A 3 27.16 0.04 15.91
C GLY A 3 26.20 1.18 15.56
N THR A 4 25.01 0.85 15.03
CA THR A 4 23.69 1.54 15.08
C THR A 4 22.84 1.03 13.91
N GLY A 5 21.69 0.39 14.04
CA GLY A 5 20.89 0.02 15.20
C GLY A 5 19.65 -0.67 14.63
N ASP A 6 19.31 -1.83 15.18
CA ASP A 6 18.05 -2.53 14.93
C ASP A 6 16.89 -1.69 15.48
N GLY A 7 16.53 -0.63 14.76
CA GLY A 7 15.22 0.00 14.88
C GLY A 7 14.25 -0.91 14.16
N SER A 8 13.64 -1.85 14.90
CA SER A 8 12.56 -2.77 14.51
C SER A 8 12.39 -2.93 12.98
N GLY A 9 12.91 -4.02 12.40
CA GLY A 9 12.83 -4.29 10.95
C GLY A 9 11.45 -4.02 10.35
N ALA A 10 10.37 -4.26 11.11
CA ALA A 10 9.00 -3.96 10.72
C ALA A 10 8.74 -2.48 10.33
N ASP A 11 9.31 -1.51 11.03
CA ASP A 11 9.13 -0.08 10.69
C ASP A 11 9.87 0.28 9.39
N SER A 12 11.07 -0.28 9.19
CA SER A 12 11.84 -0.08 7.96
C SER A 12 11.16 -0.77 6.76
N ASP A 13 10.65 -1.99 6.96
CA ASP A 13 9.88 -2.74 5.97
C ASP A 13 8.61 -1.98 5.57
N MET A 14 7.94 -1.34 6.53
CA MET A 14 6.76 -0.50 6.27
C MET A 14 7.08 0.75 5.46
N VAL A 15 8.23 1.39 5.71
CA VAL A 15 8.69 2.56 4.93
C VAL A 15 9.04 2.14 3.51
N GLU A 16 9.77 1.03 3.34
CA GLU A 16 10.11 0.51 2.02
C GLU A 16 8.86 0.13 1.22
N ALA A 17 7.88 -0.49 1.87
CA ALA A 17 6.60 -0.85 1.27
C ALA A 17 5.81 0.38 0.82
N ASP A 18 5.75 1.43 1.65
CA ASP A 18 5.07 2.69 1.32
C ASP A 18 5.68 3.33 0.07
N ASP A 19 7.02 3.44 0.03
CA ASP A 19 7.72 4.01 -1.11
C ASP A 19 7.51 3.18 -2.39
N ALA A 20 7.47 1.85 -2.28
CA ALA A 20 7.19 0.98 -3.43
C ALA A 20 5.77 1.16 -3.96
N ILE A 21 4.79 1.31 -3.07
CA ILE A 21 3.38 1.58 -3.42
C ILE A 21 3.27 2.94 -4.10
N GLU A 22 3.93 3.97 -3.58
CA GLU A 22 3.91 5.31 -4.19
C GLU A 22 4.57 5.32 -5.57
N ARG A 23 5.69 4.60 -5.75
CA ARG A 23 6.31 4.42 -7.08
C ARG A 23 5.36 3.73 -8.06
N LEU A 24 4.64 2.70 -7.62
CA LEU A 24 3.65 2.01 -8.45
C LEU A 24 2.48 2.93 -8.80
N ALA A 25 1.99 3.69 -7.82
CA ALA A 25 0.91 4.65 -7.98
C ALA A 25 1.29 5.82 -8.90
N ALA A 26 2.56 6.21 -8.95
CA ALA A 26 3.07 7.27 -9.81
C ALA A 26 3.42 6.81 -11.24
N SER A 27 3.43 5.49 -11.50
CA SER A 27 3.80 4.96 -12.81
C SER A 27 2.79 5.39 -13.89
N PRO A 28 3.25 6.04 -14.97
CA PRO A 28 2.41 6.32 -16.14
C PRO A 28 2.27 5.03 -16.95
N ALA A 29 1.23 4.25 -16.66
CA ALA A 29 0.73 3.27 -17.61
C ALA A 29 -0.29 3.97 -18.51
N ASP A 30 -0.05 4.00 -19.82
CA ASP A 30 -0.86 4.71 -20.82
C ASP A 30 -2.36 4.34 -20.75
N GLU A 31 -2.67 3.17 -20.20
CA GLU A 31 -3.96 2.79 -19.64
C GLU A 31 -3.67 2.20 -18.25
N ARG A 32 -3.86 3.00 -17.19
CA ARG A 32 -3.73 2.53 -15.82
C ARG A 32 -4.66 1.34 -15.63
N LEU A 33 -4.09 0.14 -15.63
CA LEU A 33 -4.86 -1.09 -15.56
C LEU A 33 -5.69 -1.04 -14.27
N THR A 34 -7.01 -1.23 -14.35
CA THR A 34 -7.90 -1.33 -13.19
C THR A 34 -7.33 -2.28 -12.13
N LEU A 35 -6.68 -3.35 -12.59
CA LEU A 35 -5.95 -4.29 -11.74
C LEU A 35 -4.81 -3.63 -10.94
N LEU A 36 -3.98 -2.78 -11.56
CA LEU A 36 -2.90 -2.06 -10.87
C LEU A 36 -3.43 -1.13 -9.77
N ASP A 37 -4.54 -0.44 -10.02
CA ASP A 37 -5.16 0.41 -9.00
C ASP A 37 -5.73 -0.39 -7.83
N ILE A 38 -6.34 -1.55 -8.10
CA ILE A 38 -6.77 -2.48 -7.05
C ILE A 38 -5.56 -2.94 -6.23
N TRP A 39 -4.42 -3.25 -6.86
CA TRP A 39 -3.19 -3.64 -6.15
C TRP A 39 -2.62 -2.51 -5.31
N VAL A 40 -2.62 -1.27 -5.80
CA VAL A 40 -2.20 -0.08 -5.03
C VAL A 40 -3.10 0.13 -3.81
N LEU A 41 -4.43 0.10 -3.99
CA LEU A 41 -5.38 0.26 -2.88
C LEU A 41 -5.25 -0.85 -1.84
N ARG A 42 -5.08 -2.10 -2.29
CA ARG A 42 -4.83 -3.24 -1.39
C ARG A 42 -3.52 -3.08 -0.62
N GLY A 43 -2.45 -2.61 -1.26
CA GLY A 43 -1.18 -2.34 -0.60
C GLY A 43 -1.32 -1.28 0.51
N ARG A 44 -2.01 -0.17 0.22
CA ARG A 44 -2.29 0.89 1.20
C ARG A 44 -3.12 0.40 2.38
N ALA A 45 -4.13 -0.44 2.13
CA ALA A 45 -4.91 -1.07 3.19
C ALA A 45 -4.04 -1.92 4.12
N LEU A 46 -3.18 -2.79 3.57
CA LEU A 46 -2.29 -3.64 4.36
C LEU A 46 -1.29 -2.83 5.19
N LEU A 47 -0.77 -1.73 4.64
CA LEU A 47 0.13 -0.83 5.34
C LEU A 47 -0.57 -0.07 6.48
N ALA A 48 -1.79 0.41 6.26
CA ALA A 48 -2.60 1.03 7.30
C ALA A 48 -2.85 0.06 8.47
N ARG A 49 -3.20 -1.20 8.15
CA ARG A 49 -3.35 -2.26 9.15
C ARG A 49 -2.05 -2.55 9.91
N ALA A 50 -0.91 -2.59 9.22
CA ALA A 50 0.40 -2.80 9.86
C ALA A 50 0.78 -1.66 10.81
N ARG A 51 0.37 -0.43 10.48
CA ARG A 51 0.55 0.78 11.31
C ARG A 51 -0.48 0.91 12.44
N GLY A 52 -1.49 0.04 12.50
CA GLY A 52 -2.61 0.13 13.45
C GLY A 52 -3.65 1.21 13.10
N ASP A 53 -3.62 1.74 11.87
CA ASP A 53 -4.60 2.69 11.34
C ASP A 53 -5.81 1.93 10.77
N GLU A 54 -6.76 1.61 11.66
CA GLU A 54 -7.98 0.89 11.30
C GLU A 54 -8.90 1.72 10.39
N ALA A 55 -8.95 3.04 10.58
CA ALA A 55 -9.78 3.91 9.76
C ALA A 55 -9.26 3.99 8.32
N GLY A 56 -7.94 4.14 8.16
CA GLY A 56 -7.30 4.07 6.85
C GLY A 56 -7.44 2.69 6.20
N TYR A 57 -7.32 1.61 6.99
CA TYR A 57 -7.55 0.25 6.48
C TYR A 57 -8.94 0.10 5.86
N LEU A 58 -9.98 0.54 6.56
CA LEU A 58 -11.37 0.43 6.09
C LEU A 58 -11.64 1.30 4.85
N ASP A 59 -11.14 2.55 4.80
CA ASP A 59 -11.31 3.41 3.61
C ASP A 59 -10.70 2.79 2.34
N TYR A 60 -9.45 2.30 2.45
CA TYR A 60 -8.80 1.64 1.33
C TYR A 60 -9.48 0.31 0.97
N HIS A 61 -9.95 -0.43 1.98
CA HIS A 61 -10.68 -1.68 1.80
C HIS A 61 -11.94 -1.49 0.97
N ASP A 62 -12.79 -0.55 1.39
CA ASP A 62 -14.06 -0.28 0.74
C ASP A 62 -13.86 0.21 -0.71
N ARG A 63 -12.84 1.05 -0.92
CA ARG A 63 -12.48 1.52 -2.26
C ARG A 63 -12.00 0.41 -3.19
N TYR A 64 -11.14 -0.50 -2.73
CA TYR A 64 -10.69 -1.59 -3.61
C TYR A 64 -11.80 -2.63 -3.84
N CYS A 65 -12.65 -2.91 -2.84
CA CYS A 65 -13.80 -3.80 -2.99
C CYS A 65 -14.78 -3.25 -4.03
N ALA A 66 -15.16 -1.99 -3.93
CA ALA A 66 -16.04 -1.35 -4.91
C ALA A 66 -15.45 -1.38 -6.33
N MET A 67 -14.14 -1.17 -6.48
CA MET A 67 -13.47 -1.20 -7.78
C MET A 67 -13.38 -2.63 -8.36
N ALA A 68 -13.16 -3.63 -7.51
CA ALA A 68 -13.15 -5.04 -7.91
C ALA A 68 -14.54 -5.54 -8.32
N GLU A 69 -15.59 -5.12 -7.60
CA GLU A 69 -16.99 -5.44 -7.92
C GLU A 69 -17.47 -4.80 -9.23
N ALA A 70 -16.90 -3.64 -9.59
CA ALA A 70 -17.20 -2.95 -10.85
C ALA A 70 -16.43 -3.52 -12.05
N MET A 71 -15.53 -4.49 -11.85
CA MET A 71 -14.74 -5.10 -12.93
C MET A 71 -15.57 -6.21 -13.62
N PRO A 72 -15.73 -6.17 -14.97
CA PRO A 72 -16.58 -7.11 -15.72
C PRO A 72 -16.01 -8.52 -15.86
#